data_AF-A0A5K1A6N3-F1
#
_entry.id   AF-A0A5K1A6N3-F1
#
_cell.length_a   1.000
_cell.length_b   1.000
_cell.length_c   1.000
_cell.angle_alpha   90.00
_cell.angle_beta   90.00
_cell.angle_gamma   90.00
#
_symmetry.space_group_name_H-M   'P 1'
#
loop_
_entity.id
_entity.type
_entity.pdbx_description
1 polymer ?
#
loop_
_entity_poly.entity_id
_entity_poly.type
_entity_poly.pdbx_seq_one_letter_code
_entity_poly.pdbx_strand_id
1 'polypeptide(L)' 'VIAESLSEEEIAGLKEMFKMIDTDNSGSITFEELKAGLKRVGANLMESEIYALMEA' A
#
# COMPACT_ATOMS: atom_id res chain seq x y z
N VAL A 1 -15.03 4.48 -9.93
CA VAL A 1 -15.71 3.16 -9.86
C VAL A 1 -14.91 2.21 -10.73
N ILE A 2 -13.87 1.58 -10.16
CA ILE A 2 -12.96 0.62 -10.85
C ILE A 2 -12.81 -0.60 -9.92
N ALA A 3 -13.90 -1.00 -9.27
CA ALA A 3 -13.91 -2.08 -8.28
C ALA A 3 -14.55 -3.38 -8.82
N GLU A 4 -15.08 -3.38 -10.05
CA GLU A 4 -15.93 -4.46 -10.56
C GLU A 4 -15.24 -5.40 -11.56
N SER A 5 -13.90 -5.39 -11.69
CA SER A 5 -13.23 -6.23 -12.69
C SER A 5 -11.84 -6.73 -12.29
N LEU A 6 -11.53 -6.84 -11.00
CA LEU A 6 -10.34 -7.56 -10.55
C LEU A 6 -10.75 -9.01 -10.24
N SER A 7 -10.09 -9.98 -10.86
CA SER A 7 -10.29 -11.40 -10.56
C SER A 7 -9.95 -11.67 -9.09
N GLU A 8 -10.59 -12.69 -8.47
CA GLU A 8 -10.32 -13.05 -7.06
C GLU A 8 -8.82 -13.26 -6.78
N GLU A 9 -8.07 -13.73 -7.77
CA GLU A 9 -6.62 -13.89 -7.75
C GLU A 9 -5.87 -12.54 -7.70
N GLU A 10 -6.31 -11.54 -8.46
CA GLU A 10 -5.73 -10.19 -8.42
C GLU A 10 -6.08 -9.47 -7.12
N ILE A 11 -7.31 -9.66 -6.62
CA ILE A 11 -7.73 -9.16 -5.31
C ILE A 11 -6.88 -9.81 -4.22
N ALA A 12 -6.62 -11.12 -4.29
CA ALA A 12 -5.78 -11.82 -3.34
C ALA A 12 -4.33 -11.32 -3.37
N GLY A 13 -3.76 -11.11 -4.56
CA GLY A 13 -2.41 -10.56 -4.73
C GLY A 13 -2.29 -9.13 -4.20
N LEU A 14 -3.25 -8.26 -4.51
CA LEU A 14 -3.33 -6.92 -3.94
C LEU A 14 -3.47 -6.96 -2.42
N LYS A 15 -4.29 -7.87 -1.88
CA LYS A 15 -4.51 -8.01 -0.44
C LYS A 15 -3.30 -8.55 0.31
N GLU A 16 -2.51 -9.46 -0.30
CA GLU A 16 -1.23 -9.92 0.25
C GLU A 16 -0.20 -8.79 0.26
N MET A 17 -0.10 -8.03 -0.83
CA MET A 17 0.77 -6.85 -0.86
C MET A 17 0.34 -5.81 0.17
N PHE A 18 -0.97 -5.59 0.33
CA PHE A 18 -1.52 -4.68 1.33
C PHE A 18 -1.16 -5.12 2.74
N LYS A 19 -1.36 -6.40 3.07
CA LYS A 19 -0.98 -7.00 4.37
C LYS A 19 0.52 -6.98 4.64
N MET A 20 1.36 -6.99 3.61
CA MET A 20 2.81 -6.89 3.79
C MET A 20 3.21 -5.47 4.25
N ILE A 21 2.43 -4.44 3.90
CA ILE A 21 2.66 -3.04 4.27
C ILE A 21 1.89 -2.69 5.55
N ASP A 22 0.63 -3.13 5.66
CA ASP A 22 -0.26 -3.04 6.83
C ASP A 22 0.25 -3.95 7.96
N THR A 23 1.30 -3.49 8.63
CA THR A 23 1.93 -4.17 9.75
C THR A 23 1.02 -4.26 10.97
N ASP A 24 0.12 -3.29 11.16
CA ASP A 24 -0.79 -3.27 12.30
C ASP A 24 -2.09 -4.07 12.05
N ASN A 25 -2.30 -4.57 10.83
CA ASN A 25 -3.50 -5.30 10.39
C ASN A 25 -4.79 -4.51 10.63
N SER A 26 -4.72 -3.17 10.59
CA SER A 26 -5.89 -2.29 10.70
C SER A 26 -6.80 -2.40 9.48
N GLY A 27 -6.31 -2.97 8.37
CA GLY A 27 -7.01 -3.03 7.09
C GLY A 27 -6.92 -1.72 6.31
N SER A 28 -6.08 -0.76 6.75
CA SER A 28 -5.82 0.50 6.07
C SER A 28 -4.32 0.80 6.15
N ILE A 29 -3.67 1.08 5.03
CA ILE A 29 -2.26 1.50 5.05
C ILE A 29 -2.21 2.94 5.56
N THR A 30 -1.57 3.15 6.70
CA THR A 30 -1.28 4.48 7.19
C THR A 30 -0.04 5.08 6.51
N PHE A 31 0.11 6.40 6.57
CA PHE A 31 1.29 7.08 6.01
C PHE A 31 2.60 6.53 6.59
N GLU A 32 2.60 6.22 7.89
CA GLU A 32 3.76 5.66 8.58
C GLU A 32 4.11 4.26 8.09
N GLU A 33 3.11 3.42 7.84
CA GLU A 33 3.30 2.06 7.31
C GLU A 33 3.77 2.07 5.87
N LEU A 34 3.21 2.94 5.03
CA LEU A 34 3.68 3.13 3.67
C LEU A 34 5.14 3.62 3.66
N LYS A 35 5.46 4.61 4.50
CA LYS A 35 6.84 5.12 4.68
C LYS A 35 7.80 4.05 5.17
N ALA A 36 7.38 3.24 6.14
CA ALA A 36 8.18 2.14 6.66
C ALA A 36 8.39 1.03 5.62
N GLY A 37 7.33 0.68 4.86
CA GLY A 37 7.37 -0.29 3.77
C GLY A 37 8.29 0.16 2.64
N LEU A 38 8.16 1.41 2.20
CA LEU A 38 9.01 2.02 1.16
C LEU A 38 10.48 2.07 1.59
N LYS A 39 10.73 2.44 2.85
CA LYS A 39 12.08 2.40 3.42
C LYS A 39 12.65 0.96 3.49
N ARG A 40 11.80 -0.04 3.75
CA ARG A 40 12.19 -1.47 3.80
C ARG A 40 12.56 -2.03 2.44
N VAL A 41 11.90 -1.58 1.37
CA VAL A 41 12.25 -1.94 -0.02
C VAL A 41 13.41 -1.11 -0.58
N GLY A 42 13.99 -0.21 0.21
CA GLY A 42 15.14 0.61 -0.17
C GLY A 42 14.77 1.86 -1.00
N ALA A 43 13.47 2.17 -1.13
CA ALA A 43 13.01 3.40 -1.74
C ALA A 43 13.09 4.54 -0.71
N ASN A 44 14.03 5.46 -0.92
CA ASN A 44 14.17 6.64 -0.07
C ASN A 44 13.37 7.82 -0.66
N LEU A 45 12.04 7.69 -0.60
CA LEU A 45 11.09 8.70 -1.11
C LEU A 45 10.85 9.80 -0.08
N MET A 46 10.58 11.01 -0.55
CA MET A 46 10.20 12.13 0.32
C MET A 46 8.75 12.01 0.77
N GLU A 47 8.42 12.61 1.92
CA GLU A 47 7.07 12.57 2.48
C GLU A 47 6.01 13.10 1.50
N SER A 48 6.35 14.12 0.71
CA SER A 48 5.51 14.66 -0.35
C SER A 48 5.22 13.66 -1.47
N GLU A 49 6.18 12.81 -1.82
CA GLU A 49 6.00 11.80 -2.87
C GLU A 49 5.17 10.62 -2.37
N ILE A 50 5.34 10.26 -1.10
CA ILE A 50 4.51 9.25 -0.43
C ILE A 50 3.06 9.72 -0.36
N TYR A 51 2.83 11.00 -0.05
CA TYR A 51 1.49 11.62 -0.09
C TYR A 51 0.89 11.58 -1.50
N ALA A 52 1.68 11.94 -2.52
CA ALA A 52 1.22 11.89 -3.91
C ALA A 52 0.84 10.47 -4.37
N LEU A 53 1.51 9.43 -3.86
CA LEU A 53 1.16 8.03 -4.11
C LEU A 53 -0.12 7.60 -3.38
N MET A 54 -0.46 8.23 -2.25
CA MET A 54 -1.66 7.93 -1.46
C MET A 54 -2.92 8.63 -1.97
N GLU A 55 -2.79 9.82 -2.57
CA GLU A 55 -3.91 10.58 -3.12
C GLU A 55 -4.32 10.18 -4.56
N ALA A 56 -3.59 9.24 -5.18
CA ALA A 56 -3.77 8.83 -6.58
C ALA A 56 -4.83 7.75 -6.81
#